data_AF-A0A2G9MZB7-F1
#
_entry.id   AF-A0A2G9MZB7-F1
#
_cell.length_a   1.000
_cell.length_b   1.000
_cell.length_c   1.000
_cell.angle_alpha   90.00
_cell.angle_beta   90.00
_cell.angle_gamma   90.00
#
_symmetry.space_group_name_H-M   'P 1'
#
loop_
_entity.id
_entity.type
_entity.pdbx_description
1 polymer ?
#
loop_
_entity_poly.entity_id
_entity_poly.type
_entity_poly.pdbx_seq_one_letter_code
_entity_poly.pdbx_strand_id
1 'polypeptide(L)'
;MIFEKKKGETMSELIVPGQMISDRPTRQPSTYVEDGKTYSAVVAIKNVEGKIVPLQGPYSPVEGDFVVGVVTNVKFAGYEVALHTPYRAFLSSRELRDTFELGDIISAEIISVD
;
A
#
# COMPACT_ATOMS: atom_id res chain seq x y z
N MET A 1 25.61 -26.09 23.29
CA MET A 1 24.24 -26.47 22.90
C MET A 1 23.87 -25.62 21.72
N ILE A 2 23.83 -26.25 20.54
CA ILE A 2 23.57 -25.57 19.27
C ILE A 2 22.09 -25.85 18.99
N PHE A 3 21.24 -24.83 19.11
CA PHE A 3 19.84 -24.94 18.69
C PHE A 3 19.78 -24.75 17.18
N GLU A 4 19.85 -25.87 16.48
CA GLU A 4 19.60 -25.95 15.05
C GLU A 4 18.09 -25.88 14.83
N LYS A 5 17.60 -24.71 14.38
CA LYS A 5 16.18 -24.49 14.14
C LYS A 5 15.77 -25.27 12.88
N LYS A 6 15.00 -26.32 13.09
CA LYS A 6 14.44 -27.24 12.08
C LYS A 6 13.72 -26.47 10.97
N LYS A 7 14.11 -26.77 9.73
CA LYS A 7 13.49 -26.33 8.48
C LYS A 7 12.23 -27.14 8.20
N GLY A 8 11.10 -26.46 8.02
CA GLY A 8 9.89 -27.03 7.43
C GLY A 8 8.57 -26.63 8.11
N GLU A 9 8.16 -25.36 8.01
CA GLU A 9 6.75 -24.98 8.14
C GLU A 9 6.46 -23.84 7.16
N THR A 10 5.24 -23.83 6.63
CA THR A 10 4.56 -22.70 5.97
C THR A 10 4.41 -21.53 6.94
N MET A 11 5.53 -21.05 7.49
CA MET A 11 5.54 -20.07 8.57
C MET A 11 5.95 -18.72 8.01
N SER A 12 5.04 -17.78 8.15
CA SER A 12 5.29 -16.38 7.88
C SER A 12 6.27 -15.85 8.93
N GLU A 13 7.34 -15.20 8.49
CA GLU A 13 8.39 -14.67 9.36
C GLU A 13 8.09 -13.22 9.73
N LEU A 14 8.13 -12.88 11.02
CA LEU A 14 8.08 -11.49 11.45
C LEU A 14 9.43 -10.83 11.15
N ILE A 15 9.41 -9.75 10.39
CA ILE A 15 10.58 -8.95 10.03
C ILE A 15 10.49 -7.55 10.65
N VAL A 16 11.65 -7.01 11.03
CA VAL A 16 11.78 -5.68 11.64
C VAL A 16 12.50 -4.69 10.71
N PRO A 17 12.32 -3.37 10.87
CA PRO A 17 13.06 -2.37 10.12
C PRO A 17 14.58 -2.59 10.21
N GLY A 18 15.27 -2.48 9.07
CA GLY A 18 16.72 -2.72 8.96
C GLY A 18 17.12 -4.20 8.84
N GLN A 19 16.19 -5.15 8.98
CA GLN A 19 16.49 -6.56 8.75
C GLN A 19 16.73 -6.83 7.26
N MET A 20 17.81 -7.55 6.95
CA MET A 20 18.12 -8.00 5.59
C MET A 20 17.14 -9.10 5.17
N ILE A 21 16.48 -8.91 4.03
CA ILE A 21 15.45 -9.82 3.51
C ILE A 21 15.99 -10.67 2.36
N SER A 22 16.88 -10.11 1.55
CA SER A 22 17.43 -10.73 0.33
C SER A 22 18.79 -10.13 -0.03
N ASP A 23 19.69 -10.97 -0.54
CA ASP A 23 21.00 -10.56 -1.10
C ASP A 23 20.90 -9.96 -2.51
N ARG A 24 19.68 -9.89 -3.08
CA ARG A 24 19.43 -9.30 -4.39
C ARG A 24 18.54 -8.07 -4.26
N PRO A 25 18.71 -7.06 -5.13
CA PRO A 25 17.85 -5.90 -5.14
C PRO A 25 16.45 -6.32 -5.59
N THR A 26 15.46 -6.12 -4.72
CA THR A 26 14.06 -6.39 -5.01
C THR A 26 13.25 -5.17 -4.64
N ARG A 27 12.46 -4.65 -5.59
CA ARG A 27 11.54 -3.55 -5.34
C ARG A 27 10.20 -4.11 -4.91
N GLN A 28 10.02 -4.25 -3.60
CA GLN A 28 8.72 -4.55 -2.99
C GLN A 28 8.24 -3.36 -2.15
N PRO A 29 6.91 -3.18 -1.98
CA PRO A 29 6.39 -2.22 -1.02
C PRO A 29 7.04 -2.43 0.35
N SER A 30 7.27 -1.33 1.07
CA SER A 30 7.83 -1.36 2.42
C SER A 30 9.25 -1.95 2.54
N THR A 31 10.02 -1.97 1.44
CA THR A 31 11.44 -2.35 1.43
C THR A 31 12.30 -1.23 0.83
N TYR A 32 13.59 -1.26 1.14
CA TYR A 32 14.59 -0.41 0.50
C TYR A 32 15.82 -1.24 0.10
N VAL A 33 16.56 -0.74 -0.88
CA VAL A 33 17.77 -1.38 -1.39
C VAL A 33 18.98 -0.54 -1.00
N GLU A 34 19.96 -1.17 -0.36
CA GLU A 34 21.23 -0.58 0.06
C GLU A 34 22.36 -1.57 -0.25
N ASP A 35 23.43 -1.11 -0.88
CA ASP A 35 24.58 -1.96 -1.30
C ASP A 35 24.20 -3.23 -2.09
N GLY A 36 23.15 -3.14 -2.92
CA GLY A 36 22.66 -4.27 -3.72
C GLY A 36 21.86 -5.32 -2.93
N LYS A 37 21.64 -5.09 -1.63
CA LYS A 37 20.84 -5.95 -0.75
C LYS A 37 19.52 -5.28 -0.41
N THR A 38 18.49 -6.08 -0.16
CA THR A 38 17.15 -5.59 0.18
C THR A 38 16.91 -5.71 1.68
N TYR A 39 16.45 -4.62 2.29
CA TYR A 39 16.17 -4.51 3.72
C TYR A 39 14.72 -4.08 3.96
N SER A 40 14.18 -4.44 5.12
CA SER A 40 12.83 -4.01 5.51
C SER A 40 12.83 -2.55 5.96
N ALA A 41 11.88 -1.75 5.49
CA ALA A 41 11.68 -0.39 5.99
C ALA A 41 10.75 -0.34 7.21
N VAL A 42 9.89 -1.35 7.38
CA VAL A 42 8.83 -1.37 8.41
C VAL A 42 8.80 -2.71 9.15
N VAL A 43 7.99 -2.80 10.20
CA VAL A 43 7.65 -4.09 10.83
C VAL A 43 6.59 -4.79 9.95
N ALA A 44 6.90 -5.97 9.46
CA ALA A 44 6.08 -6.68 8.50
C ALA A 44 6.14 -8.20 8.70
N ILE A 45 5.26 -8.92 8.03
CA ILE A 45 5.31 -10.37 7.91
C ILE A 45 5.76 -10.73 6.50
N LYS A 46 6.79 -11.57 6.40
CA LYS A 46 7.23 -12.17 5.14
C LYS A 46 6.59 -13.55 4.99
N ASN A 47 5.75 -13.71 3.97
CA ASN A 47 5.14 -14.99 3.66
C ASN A 47 6.15 -15.94 2.98
N VAL A 48 5.79 -17.22 2.90
CA VAL A 48 6.57 -18.25 2.20
C VAL A 48 6.85 -17.92 0.73
N GLU A 49 5.95 -17.19 0.08
CA GLU A 49 6.11 -16.72 -1.30
C GLU A 49 7.06 -15.51 -1.43
N GLY A 50 7.58 -15.00 -0.31
CA GLY A 50 8.47 -13.84 -0.28
C GLY A 50 7.75 -12.49 -0.30
N LYS A 51 6.40 -12.48 -0.33
CA LYS A 51 5.58 -11.28 -0.21
C LYS A 51 5.68 -10.70 1.20
N ILE A 52 5.92 -9.41 1.28
CA ILE A 52 6.03 -8.66 2.54
C ILE A 52 4.73 -7.91 2.77
N VAL A 53 4.13 -8.12 3.95
CA VAL A 53 2.87 -7.48 4.34
C VAL A 53 3.13 -6.67 5.62
N PRO A 54 3.04 -5.33 5.59
CA PRO A 54 3.21 -4.52 6.78
C PRO A 54 2.14 -4.85 7.83
N LEU A 55 2.52 -4.84 9.11
CA LEU A 55 1.55 -5.07 10.20
C LEU A 55 0.58 -3.91 10.37
N GLN A 56 1.02 -2.70 10.05
CA GLN A 56 0.25 -1.47 10.15
C GLN A 56 0.73 -0.49 9.09
N GLY A 57 -0.20 0.30 8.56
CA GLY A 57 0.10 1.38 7.64
C GLY A 57 -1.17 1.93 7.02
N PRO A 58 -1.12 3.12 6.40
CA PRO A 58 -2.19 3.57 5.54
C PRO A 58 -2.33 2.63 4.34
N TYR A 59 -3.51 2.64 3.72
CA TYR A 59 -3.70 2.02 2.43
C TYR A 59 -2.77 2.66 1.38
N SER A 60 -2.15 1.85 0.53
CA SER A 60 -1.34 2.31 -0.59
C SER A 60 -2.14 2.08 -1.87
N PRO A 61 -2.59 3.15 -2.56
CA PRO A 61 -3.36 3.03 -3.78
C PRO A 61 -2.64 2.21 -4.85
N VAL A 62 -3.38 1.32 -5.51
CA VAL A 62 -2.92 0.54 -6.67
C VAL A 62 -3.93 0.74 -7.80
N GLU A 63 -3.46 0.82 -9.03
CA GLU A 63 -4.34 0.87 -10.20
C GLU A 63 -5.26 -0.36 -10.27
N GLY A 64 -6.54 -0.13 -10.53
CA GLY A 64 -7.59 -1.16 -10.54
C GLY A 64 -8.21 -1.47 -9.18
N ASP A 65 -7.74 -0.88 -8.08
CA ASP A 65 -8.36 -1.09 -6.78
C ASP A 65 -9.69 -0.33 -6.65
N PHE A 66 -10.72 -1.01 -6.15
CA PHE A 66 -12.02 -0.42 -5.85
C PHE A 66 -12.05 0.09 -4.40
N VAL A 67 -12.23 1.39 -4.23
CA VAL A 67 -12.12 2.09 -2.95
C VAL A 67 -13.38 2.88 -2.63
N VAL A 68 -13.63 3.08 -1.33
CA VAL A 68 -14.69 3.95 -0.83
C VAL A 68 -14.04 5.18 -0.20
N GLY A 69 -14.49 6.36 -0.61
CA GLY A 69 -13.95 7.62 -0.15
C GLY A 69 -15.03 8.65 0.15
N VAL A 70 -14.61 9.74 0.80
CA VAL A 70 -15.49 10.86 1.17
C VAL A 70 -15.07 12.11 0.43
N VAL A 71 -16.02 12.80 -0.19
CA VAL A 71 -15.76 14.08 -0.88
C VAL A 71 -15.40 15.14 0.15
N THR A 72 -14.17 15.63 0.08
CA THR A 72 -13.64 16.67 0.98
C THR A 72 -13.60 18.06 0.36
N ASN A 73 -13.63 18.15 -0.96
CA ASN A 73 -13.62 19.42 -1.66
C ASN A 73 -14.30 19.31 -3.02
N VAL A 74 -15.02 20.37 -3.42
CA VAL A 74 -15.67 20.48 -4.72
C VAL A 74 -14.97 21.57 -5.51
N LYS A 75 -14.36 21.19 -6.64
CA LYS A 75 -13.66 22.09 -7.56
C LYS A 75 -14.38 22.13 -8.91
N PHE A 76 -14.15 23.18 -9.68
CA PHE A 76 -14.71 23.28 -11.04
C PHE A 76 -14.34 22.09 -11.94
N ALA A 77 -13.10 21.58 -11.80
CA ALA A 77 -12.59 20.48 -12.60
C ALA A 77 -12.98 19.08 -12.08
N GLY A 78 -13.57 18.97 -10.89
CA GLY A 78 -13.82 17.68 -10.24
C GLY A 78 -13.86 17.74 -8.71
N TYR A 79 -13.77 16.58 -8.07
CA TYR A 79 -13.94 16.39 -6.64
C TYR A 79 -12.66 15.85 -6.02
N GLU A 80 -12.26 16.39 -4.86
CA GLU A 80 -11.19 15.80 -4.05
C GLU A 80 -11.79 14.84 -3.04
N VAL A 81 -11.26 13.62 -3.03
CA VAL A 81 -11.81 12.48 -2.28
C VAL A 81 -10.78 12.00 -1.28
N ALA A 82 -11.22 11.84 -0.03
CA ALA A 82 -10.43 11.28 1.05
C ALA A 82 -10.51 9.75 1.05
N LEU A 83 -9.34 9.09 0.98
CA LEU A 83 -9.21 7.63 1.07
C LEU A 83 -8.59 7.14 2.38
N HIS A 84 -8.51 8.00 3.41
CA HIS A 84 -7.74 7.75 4.64
C HIS A 84 -6.26 7.41 4.39
N THR A 85 -5.71 7.96 3.32
CA THR A 85 -4.27 7.91 3.01
C THR A 85 -3.71 9.34 3.11
N PRO A 86 -2.37 9.52 3.16
CA PRO A 86 -1.78 10.86 3.09
C PRO A 86 -2.04 11.56 1.74
N TYR A 87 -2.51 10.81 0.73
CA TYR A 87 -2.79 11.31 -0.61
C TYR A 87 -4.29 11.60 -0.76
N ARG A 88 -4.61 12.65 -1.53
CA ARG A 88 -5.99 12.93 -1.93
C ARG A 88 -6.21 12.35 -3.33
N ALA A 89 -7.28 11.60 -3.50
CA ALA A 89 -7.71 11.18 -4.82
C ALA A 89 -8.45 12.34 -5.50
N PHE A 90 -8.34 12.42 -6.82
CA PHE A 90 -9.06 13.41 -7.62
C PHE A 90 -9.98 12.70 -8.59
N LEU A 91 -11.26 13.04 -8.55
CA LEU A 91 -12.27 12.50 -9.44
C LEU A 91 -12.71 13.59 -10.42
N SER A 92 -12.46 13.36 -11.71
CA SER A 92 -12.77 14.31 -12.78
C SER A 92 -14.29 14.45 -12.96
N SER A 93 -14.78 15.70 -13.02
CA SER A 93 -16.20 15.95 -13.33
C SER A 93 -16.57 15.59 -14.77
N ARG A 94 -15.60 15.41 -15.67
CA ARG A 94 -15.83 15.06 -17.07
C ARG A 94 -16.33 13.63 -17.27
N GLU A 95 -16.01 12.74 -16.34
CA GLU A 95 -16.33 11.31 -16.43
C GLU A 95 -17.63 10.98 -15.69
N LEU A 96 -18.23 11.97 -15.04
CA LEU A 96 -19.40 11.82 -14.19
C LEU A 96 -20.67 12.37 -14.84
N ARG A 97 -21.79 11.71 -14.60
CA ARG A 97 -23.13 12.20 -14.92
C ARG A 97 -23.77 12.93 -13.74
N ASP A 98 -23.40 12.51 -12.53
CA ASP A 98 -23.95 13.01 -11.29
C ASP A 98 -23.03 14.05 -10.63
N THR A 99 -23.63 14.92 -9.84
CA THR A 99 -22.93 15.93 -9.04
C THR A 99 -22.86 15.46 -7.60
N PHE A 100 -21.70 15.67 -6.96
CA PHE A 100 -21.49 15.32 -5.56
C PHE A 100 -21.33 16.58 -4.70
N GLU A 101 -21.75 16.48 -3.45
CA GLU A 101 -21.61 17.51 -2.43
C GLU A 101 -20.52 17.17 -1.41
N LEU A 102 -20.15 18.15 -0.59
CA LEU A 102 -19.19 17.94 0.50
C LEU A 102 -19.75 16.93 1.51
N GLY A 103 -18.96 15.91 1.81
CA GLY A 103 -19.33 14.84 2.74
C GLY A 103 -19.97 13.62 2.08
N ASP A 104 -20.23 13.65 0.77
CA ASP A 104 -20.76 12.49 0.05
C ASP A 104 -19.77 11.32 0.09
N ILE A 105 -20.31 10.12 0.27
CA ILE A 105 -19.55 8.87 0.23
C ILE A 105 -19.68 8.28 -1.16
N ILE A 106 -18.56 8.05 -1.80
CA ILE A 106 -18.51 7.51 -3.16
C ILE A 106 -17.65 6.25 -3.21
N SER A 107 -18.02 5.34 -4.10
CA SER A 107 -17.22 4.17 -4.45
C SER A 107 -16.67 4.32 -5.86
N ALA A 108 -15.36 4.21 -6.03
CA ALA A 108 -14.69 4.42 -7.31
C ALA A 108 -13.51 3.46 -7.48
N GLU A 109 -13.14 3.22 -8.73
CA GLU A 109 -11.93 2.48 -9.10
C GLU A 109 -10.76 3.45 -9.31
N ILE A 110 -9.57 3.07 -8.84
CA ILE A 110 -8.34 3.83 -9.07
C ILE A 110 -7.87 3.60 -10.50
N ILE A 111 -8.03 4.60 -11.36
CA ILE A 111 -7.62 4.52 -12.78
C ILE A 111 -6.11 4.63 -12.93
N SER A 112 -5.47 5.52 -12.16
CA SER A 112 -4.02 5.73 -12.23
C SER A 112 -3.45 6.23 -10.91
N VAL A 113 -2.19 5.88 -10.64
CA VAL A 113 -1.39 6.33 -9.50
C VAL A 113 -0.03 6.80 -10.02
N ASP A 114 0.39 8.00 -9.60
CA ASP A 114 1.72 8.58 -9.91
C ASP A 114 2.78 8.14 -8.89
#